data_AF-A0A423SSG0-F1
#
_entry.id   AF-A0A423SSG0-F1
#
_cell.length_a   1.000
_cell.length_b   1.000
_cell.length_c   1.000
_cell.angle_alpha   90.00
_cell.angle_beta   90.00
_cell.angle_gamma   90.00
#
_symmetry.space_group_name_H-M   'P 1'
#
loop_
_entity.id
_entity.type
_entity.pdbx_description
1 polymer ?
#
loop_
_entity_poly.entity_id
_entity_poly.type
_entity_poly.pdbx_seq_one_letter_code
_entity_poly.pdbx_strand_id
1 'polypeptide(L)'
;MAVEPGPEPAEENTMDVEPGPDAVDITEKKDGGVLKETLKEGGGNEHPLQGDRVFVHYVGTLAEDGSKFDSSRDRNEQFEFTLGKGEVIKAWDLGVATMKKGEIAKFTCRSEYAYGERGSPPKIPPNATLIFEVELFEWRGEDLSSKKDGGIIRRIMAEGEGYQTPNDGAIVDVHVVGKVNGTSFDDREVQFPLGEGTEHNIPEGLERALERFKKGEKSTIKLAPKYAFGSAGNPDLNVPPGASLEYEVELRSFEKAKESWEMDQEEKIEQAKVCKERGTTFFKQNKYRLAVKQYKKIIDLLQYDSGLDDEKKAESHSVLLAGHLNLAMAYLKLNDNSHAREHATKALELDSTSVKGYFRRGQAYLNMGDAEQGQLDFQACLKLDESNKAAKHQLQLCAAKIKADKLKEKKLYGGMFEKFARMDKAKEEAEYNRYKDVMAGDLGEWGNSEEKSDSGKSEKKENFTNASDDPSRNALSGLGDIEGVQML
;
A
#
# COMPACT_ATOMS: atom_id res chain seq x y z
N MET A 1 -44.97 -13.13 -68.56
CA MET A 1 -44.30 -13.68 -67.38
C MET A 1 -44.69 -12.80 -66.20
N ALA A 2 -45.37 -13.36 -65.20
CA ALA A 2 -45.54 -12.68 -63.92
C ALA A 2 -44.24 -12.85 -63.12
N VAL A 3 -43.86 -11.82 -62.37
CA VAL A 3 -42.79 -11.92 -61.38
C VAL A 3 -43.45 -12.32 -60.07
N GLU A 4 -43.05 -13.45 -59.50
CA GLU A 4 -43.53 -13.87 -58.19
C GLU A 4 -42.94 -12.95 -57.09
N PRO A 5 -43.71 -12.60 -56.05
CA PRO A 5 -43.15 -11.91 -54.89
C PRO A 5 -42.18 -12.83 -54.16
N GLY A 6 -41.04 -12.28 -53.73
CA GLY A 6 -40.11 -13.01 -52.87
C GLY A 6 -40.73 -13.37 -51.52
N PRO A 7 -40.17 -14.35 -50.78
CA PRO A 7 -40.71 -14.76 -49.50
C PRO A 7 -40.72 -13.59 -48.51
N GLU A 8 -41.82 -13.45 -47.77
CA GLU A 8 -41.91 -12.52 -46.63
C GLU A 8 -40.85 -12.89 -45.58
N PRO A 9 -40.29 -11.92 -44.86
CA PRO A 9 -39.42 -12.20 -43.73
C PRO A 9 -40.21 -13.01 -42.69
N ALA A 10 -39.60 -14.08 -42.17
CA ALA A 10 -40.23 -14.90 -41.15
C ALA A 10 -40.56 -14.04 -39.92
N GLU A 11 -41.79 -14.17 -39.40
CA GLU A 11 -42.18 -13.53 -38.14
C GLU A 11 -41.23 -13.99 -37.03
N GLU A 12 -40.62 -13.04 -36.33
CA GLU A 12 -39.84 -13.33 -35.13
C GLU A 12 -40.79 -13.90 -34.09
N ASN A 13 -40.70 -15.22 -33.86
CA ASN A 13 -41.50 -15.93 -32.88
C ASN A 13 -40.95 -15.66 -31.46
N THR A 14 -40.99 -14.39 -31.04
CA THR A 14 -40.75 -14.00 -29.65
C THR A 14 -41.92 -14.53 -28.83
N MET A 15 -41.70 -15.65 -28.13
CA MET A 15 -42.58 -16.05 -27.05
C MET A 15 -42.51 -14.98 -25.96
N ASP A 16 -43.44 -14.02 -26.03
CA ASP A 16 -43.66 -13.03 -24.98
C ASP A 16 -44.15 -13.77 -23.74
N VAL A 17 -43.21 -14.08 -22.85
CA VAL A 17 -43.53 -14.50 -21.49
C VAL A 17 -44.22 -13.33 -20.82
N GLU A 18 -45.54 -13.44 -20.64
CA GLU A 18 -46.34 -12.39 -20.01
C GLU A 18 -45.71 -12.02 -18.65
N PRO A 19 -45.33 -10.75 -18.46
CA PRO A 19 -44.76 -10.30 -17.20
C PRO A 19 -45.77 -10.46 -16.06
N GLY A 20 -45.28 -10.54 -14.81
CA GLY A 20 -46.16 -10.43 -13.66
C GLY A 20 -46.97 -9.11 -13.73
N PRO A 21 -48.20 -9.06 -13.18
CA PRO A 21 -49.06 -7.87 -13.28
C PRO A 21 -48.44 -6.61 -12.66
N ASP A 22 -47.49 -6.79 -11.74
CA ASP A 22 -46.74 -5.73 -11.05
C ASP A 22 -45.35 -5.47 -11.66
N ALA A 23 -45.04 -6.04 -12.84
CA ALA A 23 -43.75 -5.88 -13.50
C ALA A 23 -43.59 -4.48 -14.13
N VAL A 24 -42.50 -3.80 -13.78
CA VAL A 24 -42.17 -2.46 -14.26
C VAL A 24 -41.05 -2.53 -15.28
N ASP A 25 -41.23 -1.90 -16.44
CA ASP A 25 -40.15 -1.68 -17.40
C ASP A 25 -39.14 -0.67 -16.85
N ILE A 26 -37.91 -1.12 -16.64
CA ILE A 26 -36.81 -0.31 -16.09
C ILE A 26 -35.83 0.20 -17.16
N THR A 27 -36.07 -0.08 -18.43
CA THR A 27 -35.28 0.48 -19.54
C THR A 27 -35.52 1.98 -19.69
N GLU A 28 -34.54 2.71 -20.22
CA GLU A 28 -34.70 4.14 -20.53
C GLU A 28 -35.71 4.37 -21.67
N LYS A 29 -35.72 3.46 -22.65
CA LYS A 29 -36.52 3.55 -23.88
C LYS A 29 -37.97 3.11 -23.70
N LYS A 30 -38.28 2.39 -22.62
CA LYS A 30 -39.56 1.69 -22.40
C LYS A 30 -39.91 0.73 -23.54
N ASP A 31 -38.93 -0.10 -23.90
CA ASP A 31 -39.00 -1.06 -25.01
C ASP A 31 -39.32 -2.50 -24.58
N GLY A 32 -39.65 -2.72 -23.30
CA GLY A 32 -39.91 -4.03 -22.72
C GLY A 32 -38.67 -4.91 -22.56
N GLY A 33 -37.46 -4.39 -22.83
CA GLY A 33 -36.23 -5.18 -22.84
C GLY A 33 -35.80 -5.73 -21.48
N VAL A 34 -36.13 -5.01 -20.40
CA VAL A 34 -35.83 -5.40 -19.01
C VAL A 34 -37.01 -5.03 -18.11
N LEU A 35 -37.67 -6.04 -17.58
CA LEU A 35 -38.85 -5.89 -16.72
C LEU A 35 -38.52 -6.39 -15.31
N LYS A 36 -38.85 -5.60 -14.29
CA LYS A 36 -38.60 -5.88 -12.88
C LYS A 36 -39.89 -6.11 -12.11
N GLU A 37 -39.98 -7.22 -11.39
CA GLU A 37 -41.04 -7.55 -10.44
C GLU A 37 -40.42 -7.72 -9.04
N THR A 38 -40.82 -6.91 -8.05
CA THR A 38 -40.26 -7.01 -6.69
C THR A 38 -40.99 -8.11 -5.91
N LEU A 39 -40.30 -9.21 -5.63
CA LEU A 39 -40.83 -10.36 -4.87
C LEU A 39 -40.79 -10.15 -3.36
N LYS A 40 -39.82 -9.37 -2.88
CA LYS A 40 -39.65 -8.99 -1.47
C LYS A 40 -38.99 -7.62 -1.39
N GLU A 41 -39.65 -6.66 -0.74
CA GLU A 41 -39.09 -5.33 -0.48
C GLU A 41 -37.77 -5.38 0.32
N GLY A 42 -36.83 -4.53 -0.09
CA GLY A 42 -35.62 -4.22 0.67
C GLY A 42 -35.81 -3.06 1.66
N GLY A 43 -34.84 -2.87 2.54
CA GLY A 43 -34.81 -1.79 3.52
C GLY A 43 -34.03 -0.56 3.04
N GLY A 44 -34.47 0.62 3.51
CA GLY A 44 -33.83 1.90 3.24
C GLY A 44 -34.26 2.56 1.92
N ASN A 45 -33.67 3.73 1.65
CA ASN A 45 -33.93 4.57 0.48
C ASN A 45 -32.69 4.72 -0.42
N GLU A 46 -31.60 4.02 -0.11
CA GLU A 46 -30.39 4.01 -0.92
C GLU A 46 -30.39 2.84 -1.90
N HIS A 47 -29.71 3.05 -3.03
CA HIS A 47 -29.47 2.10 -4.08
C HIS A 47 -27.94 2.00 -4.34
N PRO A 48 -27.44 0.90 -4.92
CA PRO A 48 -26.08 0.86 -5.42
C PRO A 48 -25.90 1.81 -6.61
N LEU A 49 -24.74 2.46 -6.70
CA LEU A 49 -24.35 3.39 -7.74
C LEU A 49 -23.34 2.74 -8.69
N GLN A 50 -23.15 3.33 -9.87
CA GLN A 50 -22.14 2.87 -10.82
C GLN A 50 -20.74 2.89 -10.17
N GLY A 51 -20.01 1.78 -10.32
CA GLY A 51 -18.72 1.56 -9.67
C GLY A 51 -18.79 0.97 -8.25
N ASP A 52 -19.97 0.85 -7.64
CA ASP A 52 -20.10 0.09 -6.39
C ASP A 52 -19.88 -1.41 -6.65
N ARG A 53 -19.25 -2.07 -5.68
CA ARG A 53 -19.11 -3.53 -5.63
C ARG A 53 -20.34 -4.11 -4.95
N VAL A 54 -21.15 -4.85 -5.68
CA VAL A 54 -22.44 -5.39 -5.22
C VAL A 54 -22.35 -6.88 -4.90
N PHE A 55 -23.11 -7.33 -3.90
CA PHE A 55 -23.09 -8.70 -3.39
C PHE A 55 -24.49 -9.30 -3.50
N VAL A 56 -24.66 -10.32 -4.34
CA VAL A 56 -25.97 -10.91 -4.66
C VAL A 56 -26.01 -12.43 -4.54
N HIS A 57 -27.21 -12.98 -4.31
CA HIS A 57 -27.54 -14.32 -4.81
C HIS A 57 -28.45 -14.20 -6.02
N TYR A 58 -28.46 -15.24 -6.84
CA TYR A 58 -29.32 -15.35 -8.00
C TYR A 58 -29.62 -16.79 -8.40
N VAL A 59 -30.72 -16.95 -9.12
CA VAL A 59 -31.09 -18.13 -9.89
C VAL A 59 -31.47 -17.66 -11.30
N GLY A 60 -30.87 -18.25 -12.33
CA GLY A 60 -31.15 -17.95 -13.74
C GLY A 60 -31.83 -19.12 -14.45
N THR A 61 -32.98 -18.86 -15.08
CA THR A 61 -33.77 -19.83 -15.84
C THR A 61 -34.09 -19.33 -17.25
N LEU A 62 -34.15 -20.22 -18.25
CA LEU A 62 -34.67 -19.87 -19.57
C LEU A 62 -36.17 -19.57 -19.47
N ALA A 63 -36.63 -18.56 -20.21
CA ALA A 63 -38.04 -18.16 -20.18
C ALA A 63 -38.96 -19.13 -20.94
N GLU A 64 -38.43 -19.83 -21.95
CA GLU A 64 -39.15 -20.78 -22.82
C GLU A 64 -39.63 -22.05 -22.08
N ASP A 65 -38.74 -22.68 -21.30
CA ASP A 65 -38.99 -23.99 -20.66
C ASP A 65 -38.82 -23.98 -19.13
N GLY A 66 -38.44 -22.85 -18.53
CA GLY A 66 -38.16 -22.72 -17.10
C GLY A 66 -36.87 -23.42 -16.63
N SER A 67 -36.04 -23.94 -17.54
CA SER A 67 -34.85 -24.71 -17.18
C SER A 67 -33.78 -23.83 -16.54
N LYS A 68 -33.24 -24.27 -15.40
CA LYS A 68 -32.20 -23.55 -14.65
C LYS A 68 -30.83 -23.75 -15.29
N PHE A 69 -30.27 -22.70 -15.89
CA PHE A 69 -28.95 -22.74 -16.52
C PHE A 69 -27.80 -22.39 -15.55
N ASP A 70 -28.09 -21.59 -14.51
CA ASP A 70 -27.12 -21.17 -13.51
C ASP A 70 -27.77 -20.73 -12.18
N SER A 71 -27.03 -20.84 -11.08
CA SER A 71 -27.46 -20.43 -9.73
C SER A 71 -26.27 -20.30 -8.79
N SER A 72 -26.17 -19.17 -8.10
CA SER A 72 -25.18 -18.99 -7.01
C SER A 72 -25.64 -19.63 -5.70
N ARG A 73 -26.96 -19.80 -5.50
CA ARG A 73 -27.51 -20.53 -4.34
C ARG A 73 -27.07 -22.00 -4.35
N ASP A 74 -26.99 -22.61 -5.53
CA ASP A 74 -26.51 -24.00 -5.72
C ASP A 74 -25.03 -24.16 -5.32
N ARG A 75 -24.23 -23.09 -5.42
CA ARG A 75 -22.82 -23.04 -5.01
C ARG A 75 -22.63 -22.65 -3.54
N ASN A 76 -23.68 -22.16 -2.88
CA ASN A 76 -23.63 -21.59 -1.53
C ASN A 76 -22.57 -20.49 -1.35
N GLU A 77 -22.33 -19.72 -2.41
CA GLU A 77 -21.36 -18.62 -2.46
C GLU A 77 -22.02 -17.41 -3.11
N GLN A 78 -21.89 -16.23 -2.51
CA GLN A 78 -22.42 -14.99 -3.09
C GLN A 78 -21.69 -14.64 -4.38
N PHE A 79 -22.41 -14.14 -5.37
CA PHE A 79 -21.80 -13.58 -6.55
C PHE A 79 -21.56 -12.08 -6.34
N GLU A 80 -20.37 -11.63 -6.74
CA GLU A 80 -19.88 -10.28 -6.50
C GLU A 80 -19.39 -9.70 -7.84
N PHE A 81 -19.81 -8.47 -8.15
CA PHE A 81 -19.41 -7.77 -9.38
C PHE A 81 -19.41 -6.24 -9.17
N THR A 82 -18.80 -5.51 -10.10
CA THR A 82 -18.78 -4.04 -10.14
C THR A 82 -19.92 -3.51 -11.00
N LEU A 83 -20.86 -2.79 -10.39
CA LEU A 83 -22.07 -2.31 -11.06
C LEU A 83 -21.77 -1.28 -12.16
N GLY A 84 -22.37 -1.45 -13.33
CA GLY A 84 -22.26 -0.52 -14.46
C GLY A 84 -20.88 -0.50 -15.12
N LYS A 85 -20.11 -1.59 -15.01
CA LYS A 85 -18.83 -1.79 -15.71
C LYS A 85 -18.89 -2.87 -16.80
N GLY A 86 -20.06 -3.47 -17.06
CA GLY A 86 -20.21 -4.52 -18.07
C GLY A 86 -19.57 -5.86 -17.70
N GLU A 87 -19.34 -6.10 -16.40
CA GLU A 87 -18.93 -7.42 -15.87
C GLU A 87 -20.08 -8.45 -15.94
N VAL A 88 -21.31 -7.95 -16.08
CA VAL A 88 -22.57 -8.72 -16.18
C VAL A 88 -23.37 -8.28 -17.42
N ILE A 89 -24.46 -8.98 -17.72
CA ILE A 89 -25.36 -8.59 -18.81
C ILE A 89 -26.00 -7.21 -18.55
N LYS A 90 -26.35 -6.47 -19.62
CA LYS A 90 -26.91 -5.11 -19.51
C LYS A 90 -28.15 -5.06 -18.63
N ALA A 91 -28.99 -6.10 -18.69
CA ALA A 91 -30.19 -6.22 -17.86
C ALA A 91 -29.89 -6.22 -16.35
N TRP A 92 -28.74 -6.77 -15.93
CA TRP A 92 -28.30 -6.78 -14.54
C TRP A 92 -27.72 -5.43 -14.11
N ASP A 93 -26.91 -4.80 -14.97
CA ASP A 93 -26.38 -3.45 -14.70
C ASP A 93 -27.51 -2.41 -14.54
N LEU A 94 -28.61 -2.56 -15.31
CA LEU A 94 -29.84 -1.78 -15.11
C LEU A 94 -30.65 -2.25 -13.89
N GLY A 95 -30.87 -3.55 -13.76
CA GLY A 95 -31.73 -4.16 -12.73
C GLY A 95 -31.27 -3.90 -11.31
N VAL A 96 -30.02 -4.27 -11.01
CA VAL A 96 -29.46 -4.19 -9.65
C VAL A 96 -29.29 -2.73 -9.19
N ALA A 97 -29.08 -1.79 -10.11
CA ALA A 97 -29.08 -0.34 -9.82
C ALA A 97 -30.42 0.17 -9.25
N THR A 98 -31.53 -0.53 -9.48
CA THR A 98 -32.86 -0.16 -8.93
C THR A 98 -33.19 -0.84 -7.60
N MET A 99 -32.36 -1.77 -7.12
CA MET A 99 -32.67 -2.59 -5.94
C MET A 99 -32.26 -1.90 -4.64
N LYS A 100 -32.99 -2.19 -3.56
CA LYS A 100 -32.67 -1.81 -2.17
C LYS A 100 -31.93 -2.93 -1.44
N LYS A 101 -31.36 -2.62 -0.28
CA LYS A 101 -30.65 -3.60 0.54
C LYS A 101 -31.62 -4.67 1.09
N GLY A 102 -31.35 -5.95 0.81
CA GLY A 102 -32.18 -7.09 1.21
C GLY A 102 -33.40 -7.35 0.32
N GLU A 103 -33.55 -6.62 -0.78
CA GLU A 103 -34.60 -6.82 -1.78
C GLU A 103 -34.39 -8.13 -2.54
N ILE A 104 -35.49 -8.82 -2.87
CA ILE A 104 -35.51 -9.90 -3.86
C ILE A 104 -36.38 -9.44 -5.03
N ALA A 105 -35.80 -9.42 -6.22
CA ALA A 105 -36.47 -9.01 -7.45
C ALA A 105 -36.33 -10.10 -8.52
N LYS A 106 -37.37 -10.22 -9.35
CA LYS A 106 -37.36 -11.02 -10.56
C LYS A 106 -37.17 -10.09 -11.76
N PHE A 107 -36.20 -10.41 -12.61
CA PHE A 107 -35.93 -9.71 -13.86
C PHE A 107 -36.26 -10.62 -15.04
N THR A 108 -37.12 -10.15 -15.94
CA THR A 108 -37.30 -10.73 -17.28
C THR A 108 -36.46 -9.91 -18.26
N CYS A 109 -35.53 -10.58 -18.94
CA CYS A 109 -34.46 -9.97 -19.71
C CYS A 109 -34.52 -10.46 -21.17
N ARG A 110 -34.93 -9.61 -22.11
CA ARG A 110 -34.87 -9.93 -23.55
C ARG A 110 -33.41 -10.04 -24.03
N SER A 111 -33.22 -10.72 -25.16
CA SER A 111 -31.89 -11.10 -25.67
C SER A 111 -30.94 -9.92 -25.87
N GLU A 112 -31.42 -8.75 -26.26
CA GLU A 112 -30.64 -7.54 -26.60
C GLU A 112 -29.97 -6.92 -25.36
N TYR A 113 -30.56 -7.22 -24.19
CA TYR A 113 -30.08 -6.86 -22.86
C TYR A 113 -29.38 -8.04 -22.14
N ALA A 114 -29.38 -9.23 -22.75
CA ALA A 114 -28.73 -10.46 -22.30
C ALA A 114 -27.56 -10.86 -23.23
N TYR A 115 -27.68 -11.97 -23.97
CA TYR A 115 -26.61 -12.56 -24.80
C TYR A 115 -26.85 -12.45 -26.33
N GLY A 116 -27.95 -11.84 -26.76
CA GLY A 116 -28.29 -11.58 -28.16
C GLY A 116 -28.41 -12.81 -29.06
N GLU A 117 -28.30 -12.59 -30.36
CA GLU A 117 -28.31 -13.60 -31.44
C GLU A 117 -27.28 -14.72 -31.25
N ARG A 118 -26.20 -14.48 -30.50
CA ARG A 118 -25.15 -15.47 -30.28
C ARG A 118 -25.48 -16.44 -29.14
N GLY A 119 -26.26 -16.02 -28.16
CA GLY A 119 -26.45 -16.75 -26.91
C GLY A 119 -25.15 -16.97 -26.13
N SER A 120 -25.14 -17.97 -25.26
CA SER A 120 -23.94 -18.50 -24.60
C SER A 120 -23.97 -20.04 -24.61
N PRO A 121 -23.61 -20.67 -25.75
CA PRO A 121 -23.65 -22.12 -25.89
C PRO A 121 -22.70 -22.84 -24.90
N PRO A 122 -23.07 -24.04 -24.42
CA PRO A 122 -24.27 -24.80 -24.73
C PRO A 122 -25.48 -24.44 -23.85
N LYS A 123 -25.33 -23.54 -22.87
CA LYS A 123 -26.33 -23.32 -21.81
C LYS A 123 -27.46 -22.36 -22.20
N ILE A 124 -27.15 -21.34 -23.01
CA ILE A 124 -28.08 -20.27 -23.37
C ILE A 124 -28.18 -20.22 -24.90
N PRO A 125 -29.35 -20.50 -25.48
CA PRO A 125 -29.56 -20.41 -26.93
C PRO A 125 -29.41 -18.99 -27.51
N PRO A 126 -29.20 -18.86 -28.83
CA PRO A 126 -29.50 -17.65 -29.60
C PRO A 126 -30.84 -17.03 -29.23
N ASN A 127 -30.90 -15.70 -29.13
CA ASN A 127 -32.14 -14.92 -28.89
C ASN A 127 -32.97 -15.36 -27.67
N ALA A 128 -32.35 -16.02 -26.69
CA ALA A 128 -33.03 -16.47 -25.49
C ALA A 128 -33.41 -15.30 -24.57
N THR A 129 -34.70 -15.21 -24.22
CA THR A 129 -35.16 -14.42 -23.08
C THR A 129 -34.85 -15.17 -21.79
N LEU A 130 -34.28 -14.46 -20.81
CA LEU A 130 -33.85 -15.03 -19.53
C LEU A 130 -34.69 -14.48 -18.38
N ILE A 131 -34.95 -15.33 -17.39
CA ILE A 131 -35.56 -14.92 -16.12
C ILE A 131 -34.50 -15.09 -15.03
N PHE A 132 -34.32 -14.06 -14.21
CA PHE A 132 -33.45 -14.09 -13.04
C PHE A 132 -34.23 -13.73 -11.78
N GLU A 133 -34.21 -14.58 -10.75
CA GLU A 133 -34.44 -14.15 -9.37
C GLU A 133 -33.10 -13.66 -8.81
N VAL A 134 -33.06 -12.45 -8.25
CA VAL A 134 -31.85 -11.84 -7.66
C VAL A 134 -32.16 -11.32 -6.26
N GLU A 135 -31.30 -11.61 -5.29
CA GLU A 135 -31.34 -11.11 -3.91
C GLU A 135 -30.11 -10.23 -3.66
N LEU A 136 -30.31 -8.94 -3.38
CA LEU A 136 -29.23 -7.98 -3.11
C LEU A 136 -28.91 -7.92 -1.61
N PHE A 137 -27.75 -8.40 -1.19
CA PHE A 137 -27.35 -8.41 0.24
C PHE A 137 -26.79 -7.08 0.71
N GLU A 138 -25.80 -6.56 -0.01
CA GLU A 138 -25.15 -5.29 0.27
C GLU A 138 -24.41 -4.78 -0.98
N TRP A 139 -23.91 -3.55 -0.88
CA TRP A 139 -22.95 -2.99 -1.81
C TRP A 139 -21.96 -2.14 -1.04
N ARG A 140 -20.78 -1.92 -1.63
CA ARG A 140 -19.70 -1.12 -1.05
C ARG A 140 -19.08 -0.25 -2.13
N GLY A 141 -18.75 0.99 -1.79
CA GLY A 141 -18.00 1.86 -2.68
C GLY A 141 -16.58 1.33 -2.94
N GLU A 142 -15.93 1.88 -3.95
CA GLU A 142 -14.56 1.53 -4.32
C GLU A 142 -13.57 1.95 -3.22
N ASP A 143 -12.81 1.00 -2.69
CA ASP A 143 -11.76 1.29 -1.71
C ASP A 143 -10.47 1.77 -2.40
N LEU A 144 -10.15 3.05 -2.27
CA LEU A 144 -8.95 3.71 -2.81
C LEU A 144 -7.74 3.64 -1.86
N SER A 145 -7.88 3.01 -0.69
CA SER A 145 -6.74 2.78 0.21
C SER A 145 -5.73 1.81 -0.42
N SER A 146 -4.44 2.07 -0.22
CA SER A 146 -3.35 1.26 -0.79
C SER A 146 -3.25 -0.14 -0.19
N LYS A 147 -3.92 -0.39 0.95
CA LYS A 147 -3.97 -1.69 1.62
C LYS A 147 -5.34 -2.38 1.52
N LYS A 148 -6.30 -1.78 0.82
CA LYS A 148 -7.72 -2.19 0.83
C LYS A 148 -8.24 -2.38 2.26
N ASP A 149 -7.95 -1.39 3.12
CA ASP A 149 -8.26 -1.37 4.56
C ASP A 149 -9.57 -0.64 4.91
N GLY A 150 -10.41 -0.36 3.92
CA GLY A 150 -11.69 0.32 4.06
C GLY A 150 -11.57 1.82 4.35
N GLY A 151 -10.37 2.38 4.32
CA GLY A 151 -10.10 3.70 4.88
C GLY A 151 -10.38 4.90 3.97
N ILE A 152 -10.52 4.68 2.65
CA ILE A 152 -10.87 5.71 1.66
C ILE A 152 -11.89 5.07 0.70
N ILE A 153 -13.18 5.29 0.92
CA ILE A 153 -14.25 4.69 0.11
C ILE A 153 -14.84 5.75 -0.83
N ARG A 154 -14.80 5.50 -2.14
CA ARG A 154 -15.42 6.34 -3.17
C ARG A 154 -16.75 5.74 -3.64
N ARG A 155 -17.78 6.58 -3.82
CA ARG A 155 -18.95 6.28 -4.66
C ARG A 155 -19.14 7.40 -5.67
N ILE A 156 -19.22 7.05 -6.96
CA ILE A 156 -19.35 8.03 -8.05
C ILE A 156 -20.83 8.44 -8.16
N MET A 157 -21.09 9.75 -8.11
CA MET A 157 -22.42 10.34 -8.28
C MET A 157 -22.64 10.82 -9.73
N ALA A 158 -21.59 11.30 -10.38
CA ALA A 158 -21.56 11.61 -11.80
C ALA A 158 -20.18 11.24 -12.38
N GLU A 159 -20.17 10.41 -13.43
CA GLU A 159 -18.94 10.04 -14.14
C GLU A 159 -18.31 11.28 -14.80
N GLY A 160 -16.99 11.41 -14.68
CA GLY A 160 -16.23 12.45 -15.36
C GLY A 160 -15.87 12.09 -16.81
N GLU A 161 -15.49 13.11 -17.57
CA GLU A 161 -15.07 13.01 -18.97
C GLU A 161 -13.58 12.67 -19.14
N GLY A 162 -13.26 12.02 -20.26
CA GLY A 162 -11.89 11.69 -20.66
C GLY A 162 -11.29 10.48 -19.92
N TYR A 163 -9.98 10.30 -20.13
CA TYR A 163 -9.20 9.16 -19.65
C TYR A 163 -8.05 9.55 -18.70
N GLN A 164 -7.75 10.84 -18.59
CA GLN A 164 -6.65 11.34 -17.75
C GLN A 164 -7.17 11.58 -16.33
N THR A 165 -6.28 11.37 -15.36
CA THR A 165 -6.47 11.76 -13.96
C THR A 165 -5.28 12.62 -13.49
N PRO A 166 -5.43 13.39 -12.41
CA PRO A 166 -4.32 14.13 -11.78
C PRO A 166 -3.19 13.21 -11.30
N ASN A 167 -1.94 13.72 -11.33
CA ASN A 167 -0.75 13.11 -10.70
C ASN A 167 -0.23 13.97 -9.53
N ASP A 168 0.74 13.46 -8.75
CA ASP A 168 1.32 14.23 -7.63
C ASP A 168 1.98 15.53 -8.14
N GLY A 169 1.62 16.66 -7.53
CA GLY A 169 2.00 18.00 -7.97
C GLY A 169 1.08 18.62 -9.03
N ALA A 170 0.10 17.90 -9.58
CA ALA A 170 -0.92 18.49 -10.47
C ALA A 170 -1.68 19.61 -9.76
N ILE A 171 -1.97 20.70 -10.48
CA ILE A 171 -2.85 21.75 -9.98
C ILE A 171 -4.29 21.29 -10.20
N VAL A 172 -5.05 21.08 -9.11
CA VAL A 172 -6.47 20.71 -9.17
C VAL A 172 -7.34 21.89 -8.76
N ASP A 173 -8.46 22.06 -9.45
CA ASP A 173 -9.57 22.97 -9.08
C ASP A 173 -10.77 22.09 -8.71
N VAL A 174 -11.15 22.12 -7.44
CA VAL A 174 -12.20 21.26 -6.87
C VAL A 174 -13.23 22.08 -6.12
N HIS A 175 -14.49 21.67 -6.20
CA HIS A 175 -15.51 22.04 -5.22
C HIS A 175 -15.57 20.94 -4.15
N VAL A 176 -15.43 21.31 -2.88
CA VAL A 176 -15.43 20.36 -1.74
C VAL A 176 -16.48 20.75 -0.71
N VAL A 177 -17.29 19.77 -0.32
CA VAL A 177 -18.22 19.89 0.82
C VAL A 177 -17.86 18.82 1.85
N GLY A 178 -17.23 19.23 2.94
CA GLY A 178 -16.81 18.36 4.04
C GLY A 178 -17.88 18.24 5.12
N LYS A 179 -18.25 17.02 5.49
CA LYS A 179 -19.27 16.69 6.50
C LYS A 179 -18.72 15.79 7.59
N VAL A 180 -19.08 16.07 8.84
CA VAL A 180 -18.80 15.24 10.01
C VAL A 180 -20.12 14.93 10.72
N ASN A 181 -20.44 13.65 10.90
CA ASN A 181 -21.73 13.20 11.44
C ASN A 181 -22.95 13.86 10.76
N GLY A 182 -22.89 14.06 9.43
CA GLY A 182 -23.93 14.73 8.63
C GLY A 182 -23.94 16.27 8.70
N THR A 183 -23.14 16.89 9.57
CA THR A 183 -23.02 18.36 9.66
C THR A 183 -21.90 18.86 8.75
N SER A 184 -22.20 19.82 7.86
CA SER A 184 -21.18 20.45 7.02
C SER A 184 -20.22 21.33 7.85
N PHE A 185 -18.93 21.25 7.55
CA PHE A 185 -17.85 22.04 8.17
C PHE A 185 -16.95 22.75 7.13
N ASP A 186 -17.02 22.33 5.86
CA ASP A 186 -16.30 22.96 4.74
C ASP A 186 -17.23 22.93 3.52
N ASP A 187 -17.28 24.01 2.76
CA ASP A 187 -18.11 24.15 1.54
C ASP A 187 -17.53 25.31 0.70
N ARG A 188 -16.68 24.98 -0.29
CA ARG A 188 -15.97 25.96 -1.12
C ARG A 188 -15.36 25.36 -2.38
N GLU A 189 -15.10 26.25 -3.35
CA GLU A 189 -14.13 26.02 -4.41
C GLU A 189 -12.70 26.25 -3.86
N VAL A 190 -11.76 25.37 -4.20
CA VAL A 190 -10.35 25.49 -3.81
C VAL A 190 -9.43 24.96 -4.90
N GLN A 191 -8.43 25.77 -5.25
CA GLN A 191 -7.35 25.37 -6.16
C GLN A 191 -6.07 25.10 -5.37
N PHE A 192 -5.43 23.95 -5.58
CA PHE A 192 -4.19 23.58 -4.89
C PHE A 192 -3.34 22.56 -5.67
N PRO A 193 -2.02 22.49 -5.43
CA PRO A 193 -1.18 21.41 -5.94
C PRO A 193 -1.39 20.11 -5.12
N LEU A 194 -1.70 19.00 -5.80
CA LEU A 194 -1.76 17.69 -5.15
C LEU A 194 -0.44 17.32 -4.48
N GLY A 195 -0.54 16.73 -3.29
CA GLY A 195 0.58 16.46 -2.39
C GLY A 195 0.84 17.59 -1.38
N GLU A 196 0.23 18.76 -1.55
CA GLU A 196 0.33 19.92 -0.65
C GLU A 196 -1.04 20.30 -0.01
N GLY A 197 -2.10 19.52 -0.23
CA GLY A 197 -3.48 19.83 0.17
C GLY A 197 -3.70 20.11 1.66
N THR A 198 -2.88 19.56 2.54
CA THR A 198 -2.86 19.93 3.98
C THR A 198 -2.70 21.44 4.24
N GLU A 199 -2.03 22.18 3.35
CA GLU A 199 -1.91 23.65 3.44
C GLU A 199 -3.24 24.38 3.17
N HIS A 200 -4.15 23.70 2.49
CA HIS A 200 -5.47 24.18 2.07
C HIS A 200 -6.61 23.59 2.91
N ASN A 201 -6.28 22.98 4.05
CA ASN A 201 -7.18 22.20 4.92
C ASN A 201 -7.81 20.98 4.24
N ILE A 202 -7.14 20.38 3.26
CA ILE A 202 -7.54 19.11 2.62
C ILE A 202 -6.80 17.94 3.28
N PRO A 203 -7.49 16.87 3.73
CA PRO A 203 -6.84 15.70 4.33
C PRO A 203 -6.19 14.81 3.27
N GLU A 204 -5.10 14.11 3.63
CA GLU A 204 -4.30 13.25 2.74
C GLU A 204 -5.16 12.18 2.03
N GLY A 205 -6.18 11.64 2.69
CA GLY A 205 -7.11 10.67 2.10
C GLY A 205 -7.93 11.23 0.94
N LEU A 206 -8.25 12.52 0.96
CA LEU A 206 -8.96 13.19 -0.14
C LEU A 206 -8.00 13.49 -1.30
N GLU A 207 -6.76 13.91 -1.03
CA GLU A 207 -5.73 14.05 -2.09
C GLU A 207 -5.52 12.73 -2.85
N ARG A 208 -5.38 11.62 -2.11
CA ARG A 208 -5.23 10.27 -2.68
C ARG A 208 -6.47 9.77 -3.42
N ALA A 209 -7.65 10.31 -3.11
CA ALA A 209 -8.85 10.03 -3.88
C ALA A 209 -8.83 10.79 -5.21
N LEU A 210 -8.44 12.08 -5.20
CA LEU A 210 -8.39 12.95 -6.39
C LEU A 210 -7.44 12.45 -7.50
N GLU A 211 -6.37 11.73 -7.16
CA GLU A 211 -5.51 11.00 -8.13
C GLU A 211 -6.29 10.01 -9.02
N ARG A 212 -7.50 9.62 -8.63
CA ARG A 212 -8.38 8.68 -9.34
C ARG A 212 -9.60 9.33 -9.98
N PHE A 213 -9.78 10.65 -9.83
CA PHE A 213 -10.90 11.39 -10.40
C PHE A 213 -10.63 11.73 -11.87
N LYS A 214 -11.68 11.69 -12.68
CA LYS A 214 -11.71 12.31 -14.01
C LYS A 214 -12.17 13.77 -13.92
N LYS A 215 -11.92 14.55 -14.96
CA LYS A 215 -12.45 15.91 -15.10
C LYS A 215 -13.99 15.87 -15.12
N GLY A 216 -14.65 16.74 -14.37
CA GLY A 216 -16.10 16.77 -14.20
C GLY A 216 -16.69 15.68 -13.30
N GLU A 217 -15.87 14.75 -12.77
CA GLU A 217 -16.36 13.70 -11.87
C GLU A 217 -16.90 14.31 -10.56
N LYS A 218 -18.10 13.89 -10.17
CA LYS A 218 -18.67 14.17 -8.84
C LYS A 218 -18.74 12.87 -8.05
N SER A 219 -18.11 12.82 -6.88
CA SER A 219 -17.97 11.61 -6.08
C SER A 219 -18.11 11.91 -4.58
N THR A 220 -18.71 10.97 -3.84
CA THR A 220 -18.64 10.96 -2.37
C THR A 220 -17.41 10.18 -1.92
N ILE A 221 -16.67 10.72 -0.95
CA ILE A 221 -15.48 10.10 -0.36
C ILE A 221 -15.68 9.96 1.14
N LYS A 222 -15.75 8.73 1.65
CA LYS A 222 -15.75 8.45 3.10
C LYS A 222 -14.33 8.15 3.55
N LEU A 223 -13.84 8.93 4.52
CA LEU A 223 -12.51 8.83 5.09
C LEU A 223 -12.57 8.30 6.52
N ALA A 224 -11.91 7.17 6.76
CA ALA A 224 -11.64 6.71 8.12
C ALA A 224 -10.65 7.66 8.81
N PRO A 225 -10.60 7.71 10.17
CA PRO A 225 -9.84 8.73 10.90
C PRO A 225 -8.36 8.83 10.52
N LYS A 226 -7.75 7.68 10.20
CA LYS A 226 -6.37 7.54 9.71
C LYS A 226 -6.06 8.31 8.41
N TYR A 227 -7.06 8.51 7.56
CA TYR A 227 -6.95 9.19 6.25
C TYR A 227 -7.63 10.57 6.24
N ALA A 228 -8.37 10.89 7.31
CA ALA A 228 -8.87 12.22 7.65
C ALA A 228 -7.77 13.06 8.37
N PHE A 229 -8.15 13.91 9.33
CA PHE A 229 -7.22 14.70 10.15
C PHE A 229 -6.61 13.93 11.35
N GLY A 230 -6.81 12.61 11.44
CA GLY A 230 -6.17 11.77 12.46
C GLY A 230 -6.58 12.10 13.90
N SER A 231 -5.70 11.75 14.84
CA SER A 231 -5.90 12.00 16.28
C SER A 231 -5.72 13.46 16.71
N ALA A 232 -5.37 14.37 15.79
CA ALA A 232 -5.31 15.81 16.07
C ALA A 232 -6.65 16.50 15.81
N GLY A 233 -7.45 16.00 14.85
CA GLY A 233 -8.57 16.74 14.31
C GLY A 233 -8.10 17.96 13.50
N ASN A 234 -9.02 18.87 13.18
CA ASN A 234 -8.71 20.17 12.59
C ASN A 234 -9.47 21.26 13.34
N PRO A 235 -8.82 22.00 14.27
CA PRO A 235 -9.46 23.05 15.04
C PRO A 235 -10.03 24.19 14.18
N ASP A 236 -9.36 24.56 13.08
CA ASP A 236 -9.77 25.67 12.22
C ASP A 236 -11.09 25.36 11.48
N LEU A 237 -11.35 24.07 11.23
CA LEU A 237 -12.60 23.55 10.67
C LEU A 237 -13.56 22.97 11.73
N ASN A 238 -13.28 23.14 13.03
CA ASN A 238 -14.03 22.51 14.14
C ASN A 238 -14.19 20.98 14.04
N VAL A 239 -13.28 20.28 13.34
CA VAL A 239 -13.33 18.82 13.19
C VAL A 239 -12.66 18.14 14.39
N PRO A 240 -13.36 17.28 15.14
CA PRO A 240 -12.82 16.70 16.37
C PRO A 240 -11.74 15.63 16.11
N PRO A 241 -10.84 15.40 17.09
CA PRO A 241 -9.88 14.30 17.09
C PRO A 241 -10.51 12.94 16.77
N GLY A 242 -9.91 12.20 15.84
CA GLY A 242 -10.34 10.83 15.51
C GLY A 242 -11.66 10.75 14.74
N ALA A 243 -12.16 11.85 14.17
CA ALA A 243 -13.37 11.85 13.35
C ALA A 243 -13.19 11.09 12.03
N SER A 244 -14.19 10.28 11.67
CA SER A 244 -14.43 9.90 10.27
C SER A 244 -15.11 11.07 9.55
N LEU A 245 -14.77 11.28 8.28
CA LEU A 245 -15.32 12.38 7.47
C LEU A 245 -15.99 11.85 6.21
N GLU A 246 -16.99 12.57 5.73
CA GLU A 246 -17.61 12.34 4.43
C GLU A 246 -17.44 13.61 3.61
N TYR A 247 -16.90 13.50 2.40
CA TYR A 247 -16.76 14.62 1.47
C TYR A 247 -17.61 14.38 0.23
N GLU A 248 -18.33 15.39 -0.22
CA GLU A 248 -18.83 15.50 -1.60
C GLU A 248 -17.83 16.36 -2.39
N VAL A 249 -17.39 15.85 -3.53
CA VAL A 249 -16.23 16.40 -4.26
C VAL A 249 -16.55 16.44 -5.75
N GLU A 250 -16.31 17.58 -6.38
CA GLU A 250 -16.37 17.75 -7.83
C GLU A 250 -15.00 18.22 -8.34
N LEU A 251 -14.35 17.42 -9.19
CA LEU A 251 -13.10 17.81 -9.85
C LEU A 251 -13.42 18.60 -11.12
N ARG A 252 -13.43 19.93 -11.03
CA ARG A 252 -13.85 20.83 -12.13
C ARG A 252 -12.82 20.85 -13.25
N SER A 253 -11.55 20.99 -12.89
CA SER A 253 -10.43 20.95 -13.82
C SER A 253 -9.13 20.56 -13.13
N PHE A 254 -8.13 20.14 -13.92
CA PHE A 254 -6.78 19.95 -13.43
C PHE A 254 -5.75 20.17 -14.55
N GLU A 255 -4.54 20.55 -14.16
CA GLU A 255 -3.34 20.58 -14.99
C GLU A 255 -2.33 19.59 -14.39
N LYS A 256 -1.94 18.57 -15.16
CA LYS A 256 -0.96 17.56 -14.70
C LYS A 256 0.40 18.21 -14.46
N ALA A 257 1.12 17.77 -13.44
CA ALA A 257 2.55 17.99 -13.38
C ALA A 257 3.22 17.24 -14.55
N LYS A 258 4.16 17.87 -15.24
CA LYS A 258 5.06 17.18 -16.18
C LYS A 258 5.80 16.07 -15.44
N GLU A 259 5.90 14.90 -16.07
CA GLU A 259 6.72 13.80 -15.60
C GLU A 259 8.20 14.05 -15.94
N SER A 260 9.14 13.41 -15.23
CA SER A 260 10.60 13.66 -15.40
C SER A 260 11.12 13.36 -16.82
N TRP A 261 10.44 12.51 -17.59
CA TRP A 261 10.77 12.23 -19.00
C TRP A 261 10.11 13.19 -20.01
N GLU A 262 9.15 14.02 -19.58
CA GLU A 262 8.51 15.05 -20.42
C GLU A 262 9.23 16.41 -20.33
N MET A 263 10.14 16.56 -19.36
CA MET A 263 10.97 17.74 -19.16
C MET A 263 12.32 17.60 -19.87
N ASP A 264 12.78 18.67 -20.51
CA ASP A 264 14.19 18.79 -20.88
C ASP A 264 15.08 19.11 -19.66
N GLN A 265 16.40 19.14 -19.85
CA GLN A 265 17.37 19.33 -18.78
C GLN A 265 17.31 20.71 -18.13
N GLU A 266 16.94 21.75 -18.89
CA GLU A 266 16.84 23.12 -18.41
C GLU A 266 15.56 23.28 -17.58
N GLU A 267 14.44 22.71 -18.06
CA GLU A 267 13.20 22.60 -17.29
C GLU A 267 13.40 21.82 -15.98
N LYS A 268 14.13 20.70 -15.98
CA LYS A 268 14.44 19.94 -14.76
C LYS A 268 15.23 20.73 -13.73
N ILE A 269 16.29 21.42 -14.17
CA ILE A 269 17.14 22.23 -13.29
C ILE A 269 16.33 23.38 -12.70
N GLU A 270 15.50 24.06 -13.50
CA GLU A 270 14.68 25.17 -13.02
C GLU A 270 13.56 24.68 -12.08
N GLN A 271 12.87 23.59 -12.41
CA GLN A 271 11.87 22.98 -11.54
C GLN A 271 12.49 22.49 -10.21
N ALA A 272 13.72 21.98 -10.24
CA ALA A 272 14.45 21.61 -9.03
C ALA A 272 14.79 22.84 -8.15
N LYS A 273 15.10 24.00 -8.74
CA LYS A 273 15.25 25.28 -8.00
C LYS A 273 13.93 25.73 -7.38
N VAL A 274 12.81 25.64 -8.12
CA VAL A 274 11.46 25.96 -7.59
C VAL A 274 11.11 25.08 -6.40
N CYS A 275 11.31 23.75 -6.52
CA CYS A 275 11.13 22.79 -5.42
C CYS A 275 12.04 23.10 -4.22
N LYS A 276 13.30 23.51 -4.44
CA LYS A 276 14.22 23.93 -3.37
C LYS A 276 13.72 25.15 -2.60
N GLU A 277 13.20 26.18 -3.29
CA GLU A 277 12.71 27.38 -2.61
C GLU A 277 11.37 27.14 -1.90
N ARG A 278 10.45 26.35 -2.50
CA ARG A 278 9.23 25.87 -1.83
C ARG A 278 9.55 25.07 -0.56
N GLY A 279 10.42 24.06 -0.68
CA GLY A 279 10.86 23.24 0.45
C GLY A 279 11.51 24.06 1.56
N THR A 280 12.28 25.10 1.20
CA THR A 280 12.91 26.03 2.15
C THR A 280 11.89 26.93 2.84
N THR A 281 10.82 27.31 2.16
CA THR A 281 9.68 28.04 2.75
C THR A 281 8.94 27.16 3.76
N PHE A 282 8.60 25.92 3.40
CA PHE A 282 7.98 24.97 4.34
C PHE A 282 8.89 24.65 5.54
N PHE A 283 10.21 24.51 5.32
CA PHE A 283 11.17 24.27 6.40
C PHE A 283 11.19 25.43 7.42
N LYS A 284 11.16 26.68 6.95
CA LYS A 284 11.06 27.88 7.81
C LYS A 284 9.75 27.94 8.60
N GLN A 285 8.66 27.42 8.04
CA GLN A 285 7.36 27.28 8.72
C GLN A 285 7.29 26.06 9.66
N ASN A 286 8.40 25.32 9.87
CA ASN A 286 8.47 24.06 10.61
C ASN A 286 7.65 22.89 10.02
N LYS A 287 7.19 23.02 8.77
CA LYS A 287 6.42 22.00 8.04
C LYS A 287 7.34 20.97 7.40
N TYR A 288 8.13 20.29 8.24
CA TYR A 288 9.26 19.47 7.79
C TYR A 288 8.85 18.30 6.87
N ARG A 289 7.64 17.75 7.00
CA ARG A 289 7.13 16.69 6.09
C ARG A 289 6.91 17.20 4.66
N LEU A 290 6.31 18.39 4.51
CA LEU A 290 6.14 19.03 3.20
C LEU A 290 7.49 19.45 2.61
N ALA A 291 8.41 19.97 3.45
CA ALA A 291 9.77 20.24 3.03
C ALA A 291 10.49 18.99 2.49
N VAL A 292 10.33 17.82 3.15
CA VAL A 292 10.85 16.54 2.64
C VAL A 292 10.22 16.17 1.29
N LYS A 293 8.89 16.32 1.09
CA LYS A 293 8.26 16.07 -0.22
C LYS A 293 8.92 16.91 -1.32
N GLN A 294 9.04 18.22 -1.12
CA GLN A 294 9.63 19.13 -2.11
C GLN A 294 11.11 18.82 -2.39
N TYR A 295 11.90 18.54 -1.35
CA TYR A 295 13.31 18.23 -1.55
C TYR A 295 13.54 16.83 -2.16
N LYS A 296 12.60 15.88 -2.05
CA LYS A 296 12.66 14.61 -2.79
C LYS A 296 12.52 14.81 -4.29
N LYS A 297 11.58 15.65 -4.73
CA LYS A 297 11.40 15.98 -6.17
C LYS A 297 12.68 16.47 -6.84
N ILE A 298 13.56 17.19 -6.11
CA ILE A 298 14.91 17.58 -6.60
C ILE A 298 15.75 16.36 -6.98
N ILE A 299 15.74 15.32 -6.14
CA ILE A 299 16.50 14.10 -6.35
C ILE A 299 15.90 13.33 -7.52
N ASP A 300 14.57 13.18 -7.56
CA ASP A 300 13.85 12.44 -8.59
C ASP A 300 14.02 13.08 -10.00
N LEU A 301 14.19 14.41 -10.07
CA LEU A 301 14.48 15.14 -11.31
C LEU A 301 15.94 15.03 -11.77
N LEU A 302 16.91 15.08 -10.84
CA LEU A 302 18.33 15.28 -11.18
C LEU A 302 19.24 14.06 -10.99
N GLN A 303 18.85 13.04 -10.22
CA GLN A 303 19.76 11.93 -9.86
C GLN A 303 20.20 11.07 -11.06
N TYR A 304 19.36 10.95 -12.08
CA TYR A 304 19.58 10.04 -13.21
C TYR A 304 19.88 10.77 -14.54
N ASP A 305 20.08 12.09 -14.53
CA ASP A 305 20.36 12.84 -15.76
C ASP A 305 21.83 12.72 -16.17
N SER A 306 22.10 11.79 -17.09
CA SER A 306 23.45 11.41 -17.54
C SER A 306 23.94 12.18 -18.77
N GLY A 307 23.09 13.00 -19.40
CA GLY A 307 23.35 13.64 -20.69
C GLY A 307 23.80 15.10 -20.61
N LEU A 308 24.36 15.55 -19.49
CA LEU A 308 24.62 16.98 -19.22
C LEU A 308 25.97 17.46 -19.80
N ASP A 309 25.94 18.58 -20.51
CA ASP A 309 27.12 19.40 -20.81
C ASP A 309 27.81 19.85 -19.50
N ASP A 310 29.14 20.01 -19.51
CA ASP A 310 29.95 20.20 -18.28
C ASP A 310 29.49 21.38 -17.39
N GLU A 311 29.00 22.48 -17.97
CA GLU A 311 28.49 23.63 -17.23
C GLU A 311 27.13 23.36 -16.55
N LYS A 312 26.17 22.80 -17.32
CA LYS A 312 24.85 22.39 -16.80
C LYS A 312 24.98 21.27 -15.75
N LYS A 313 26.00 20.42 -15.89
CA LYS A 313 26.36 19.37 -14.93
C LYS A 313 26.80 19.95 -13.59
N ALA A 314 27.61 21.01 -13.59
CA ALA A 314 28.02 21.68 -12.36
C ALA A 314 26.83 22.35 -11.63
N GLU A 315 25.91 22.98 -12.38
CA GLU A 315 24.70 23.56 -11.79
C GLU A 315 23.77 22.48 -11.21
N SER A 316 23.52 21.40 -11.97
CA SER A 316 22.72 20.25 -11.50
C SER A 316 23.32 19.62 -10.23
N HIS A 317 24.63 19.35 -10.20
CA HIS A 317 25.33 18.84 -9.01
C HIS A 317 25.16 19.78 -7.79
N SER A 318 25.24 21.10 -7.99
CA SER A 318 25.05 22.09 -6.93
C SER A 318 23.63 22.07 -6.35
N VAL A 319 22.60 21.97 -7.22
CA VAL A 319 21.19 21.86 -6.80
C VAL A 319 20.91 20.52 -6.11
N LEU A 320 21.44 19.41 -6.64
CA LEU A 320 21.31 18.06 -6.07
C LEU A 320 21.97 17.95 -4.70
N LEU A 321 23.19 18.49 -4.54
CA LEU A 321 23.89 18.60 -3.25
C LEU A 321 23.07 19.39 -2.24
N ALA A 322 22.50 20.54 -2.65
CA ALA A 322 21.62 21.33 -1.78
C ALA A 322 20.35 20.55 -1.38
N GLY A 323 19.77 19.77 -2.31
CA GLY A 323 18.63 18.88 -2.05
C GLY A 323 18.95 17.82 -0.99
N HIS A 324 20.01 17.03 -1.17
CA HIS A 324 20.44 16.03 -0.20
C HIS A 324 20.80 16.62 1.16
N LEU A 325 21.55 17.72 1.19
CA LEU A 325 21.85 18.41 2.44
C LEU A 325 20.55 18.82 3.16
N ASN A 326 19.60 19.44 2.45
CA ASN A 326 18.36 19.93 3.05
C ASN A 326 17.44 18.79 3.51
N LEU A 327 17.36 17.69 2.76
CA LEU A 327 16.71 16.44 3.20
C LEU A 327 17.31 15.94 4.52
N ALA A 328 18.64 15.85 4.62
CA ALA A 328 19.29 15.40 5.85
C ALA A 328 18.91 16.27 7.07
N MET A 329 18.82 17.60 6.88
CA MET A 329 18.38 18.51 7.95
C MET A 329 16.87 18.35 8.27
N ALA A 330 16.01 18.18 7.27
CA ALA A 330 14.58 17.98 7.48
C ALA A 330 14.28 16.65 8.21
N TYR A 331 15.00 15.58 7.87
CA TYR A 331 14.89 14.30 8.57
C TYR A 331 15.44 14.35 10.01
N LEU A 332 16.55 15.06 10.27
CA LEU A 332 17.00 15.34 11.65
C LEU A 332 15.91 16.05 12.49
N LYS A 333 15.17 16.98 11.88
CA LYS A 333 14.04 17.67 12.55
C LYS A 333 12.82 16.77 12.78
N LEU A 334 12.64 15.75 11.95
CA LEU A 334 11.62 14.70 12.12
C LEU A 334 12.09 13.54 13.03
N ASN A 335 13.31 13.60 13.58
CA ASN A 335 13.99 12.52 14.31
C ASN A 335 14.16 11.21 13.51
N ASP A 336 14.06 11.28 12.19
CA ASP A 336 14.35 10.15 11.29
C ASP A 336 15.84 10.14 10.97
N ASN A 337 16.62 9.65 11.94
CA ASN A 337 18.07 9.68 11.83
C ASN A 337 18.58 8.76 10.70
N SER A 338 17.82 7.73 10.30
CA SER A 338 18.22 6.77 9.25
C SER A 338 18.33 7.45 7.89
N HIS A 339 17.24 8.09 7.44
CA HIS A 339 17.24 8.83 6.19
C HIS A 339 18.13 10.09 6.27
N ALA A 340 18.26 10.70 7.46
CA ALA A 340 19.19 11.81 7.65
C ALA A 340 20.65 11.42 7.38
N ARG A 341 21.10 10.27 7.92
CA ARG A 341 22.43 9.71 7.68
C ARG A 341 22.63 9.38 6.19
N GLU A 342 21.65 8.73 5.56
CA GLU A 342 21.73 8.34 4.15
C GLU A 342 21.92 9.56 3.23
N HIS A 343 21.07 10.57 3.34
CA HIS A 343 21.19 11.77 2.51
C HIS A 343 22.43 12.61 2.84
N ALA A 344 22.91 12.60 4.08
CA ALA A 344 24.16 13.25 4.43
C ALA A 344 25.39 12.51 3.85
N THR A 345 25.35 11.18 3.72
CA THR A 345 26.36 10.41 2.98
C THR A 345 26.28 10.71 1.48
N LYS A 346 25.10 10.70 0.85
CA LYS A 346 24.94 11.07 -0.57
C LYS A 346 25.42 12.50 -0.87
N ALA A 347 25.21 13.44 0.06
CA ALA A 347 25.80 14.78 -0.04
C ALA A 347 27.34 14.78 0.01
N LEU A 348 27.97 13.89 0.78
CA LEU A 348 29.42 13.75 0.87
C LEU A 348 30.03 12.94 -0.29
N GLU A 349 29.24 12.13 -0.98
CA GLU A 349 29.60 11.49 -2.26
C GLU A 349 29.67 12.53 -3.39
N LEU A 350 28.81 13.56 -3.35
CA LEU A 350 28.81 14.69 -4.30
C LEU A 350 29.86 15.76 -3.93
N ASP A 351 30.03 16.06 -2.65
CA ASP A 351 31.00 17.03 -2.12
C ASP A 351 31.65 16.49 -0.83
N SER A 352 32.80 15.86 -0.97
CA SER A 352 33.59 15.32 0.14
C SER A 352 34.20 16.42 1.04
N THR A 353 34.08 17.69 0.67
CA THR A 353 34.50 18.85 1.49
C THR A 353 33.33 19.50 2.25
N SER A 354 32.12 18.91 2.17
CA SER A 354 30.92 19.50 2.76
C SER A 354 30.92 19.46 4.30
N VAL A 355 31.33 20.56 4.94
CA VAL A 355 31.21 20.75 6.40
C VAL A 355 29.78 20.50 6.90
N LYS A 356 28.77 20.89 6.11
CA LYS A 356 27.35 20.65 6.43
C LYS A 356 26.98 19.16 6.33
N GLY A 357 27.55 18.43 5.37
CA GLY A 357 27.35 16.99 5.19
C GLY A 357 27.85 16.22 6.41
N TYR A 358 29.13 16.37 6.74
CA TYR A 358 29.73 15.75 7.93
C TYR A 358 28.99 16.11 9.22
N PHE A 359 28.64 17.39 9.43
CA PHE A 359 27.97 17.81 10.67
C PHE A 359 26.58 17.17 10.82
N ARG A 360 25.81 17.08 9.72
CA ARG A 360 24.47 16.48 9.70
C ARG A 360 24.56 14.96 9.89
N ARG A 361 25.53 14.30 9.26
CA ARG A 361 25.75 12.85 9.41
C ARG A 361 26.22 12.49 10.82
N GLY A 362 27.17 13.23 11.37
CA GLY A 362 27.65 13.03 12.75
C GLY A 362 26.54 13.21 13.80
N GLN A 363 25.63 14.18 13.59
CA GLN A 363 24.45 14.35 14.43
C GLN A 363 23.48 13.15 14.32
N ALA A 364 23.27 12.62 13.11
CA ALA A 364 22.43 11.44 12.90
C ALA A 364 23.02 10.20 13.60
N TYR A 365 24.32 9.93 13.47
CA TYR A 365 25.02 8.85 14.19
C TYR A 365 24.90 9.00 15.71
N LEU A 366 25.17 10.20 16.24
CA LEU A 366 25.06 10.46 17.69
C LEU A 366 23.64 10.19 18.23
N ASN A 367 22.62 10.55 17.45
CA ASN A 367 21.21 10.30 17.76
C ASN A 367 20.84 8.80 17.68
N MET A 368 21.42 8.03 16.73
CA MET A 368 21.25 6.58 16.65
C MET A 368 21.88 5.81 17.82
N GLY A 369 22.84 6.42 18.53
CA GLY A 369 23.63 5.75 19.57
C GLY A 369 25.11 5.59 19.21
N ASP A 370 25.45 5.68 17.92
CA ASP A 370 26.81 5.53 17.41
C ASP A 370 27.63 6.80 17.63
N ALA A 371 28.10 6.97 18.87
CA ALA A 371 28.90 8.11 19.26
C ALA A 371 30.32 8.09 18.65
N GLU A 372 30.83 6.92 18.25
CA GLU A 372 32.17 6.75 17.67
C GLU A 372 32.22 7.22 16.21
N GLN A 373 31.27 6.81 15.37
CA GLN A 373 31.15 7.36 14.00
C GLN A 373 30.79 8.85 14.03
N GLY A 374 29.92 9.27 14.95
CA GLY A 374 29.63 10.69 15.18
C GLY A 374 30.88 11.50 15.52
N GLN A 375 31.77 10.96 16.37
CA GLN A 375 33.05 11.59 16.71
C GLN A 375 33.96 11.78 15.49
N LEU A 376 34.05 10.77 14.60
CA LEU A 376 34.85 10.87 13.38
C LEU A 376 34.32 11.96 12.43
N ASP A 377 33.00 12.03 12.24
CA ASP A 377 32.37 13.06 11.40
C ASP A 377 32.56 14.47 11.98
N PHE A 378 32.44 14.67 13.30
CA PHE A 378 32.73 15.99 13.91
C PHE A 378 34.22 16.35 13.87
N GLN A 379 35.14 15.39 13.90
CA GLN A 379 36.56 15.64 13.64
C GLN A 379 36.80 16.02 12.18
N ALA A 380 36.12 15.39 11.21
CA ALA A 380 36.18 15.78 9.81
C ALA A 380 35.67 17.22 9.59
N CYS A 381 34.56 17.60 10.25
CA CYS A 381 34.08 19.00 10.26
C CYS A 381 35.18 19.97 10.71
N LEU A 382 35.87 19.67 11.82
CA LEU A 382 36.88 20.56 12.39
C LEU A 382 38.20 20.61 11.61
N LYS A 383 38.52 19.57 10.81
CA LYS A 383 39.64 19.61 9.85
C LYS A 383 39.36 20.54 8.66
N LEU A 384 38.08 20.75 8.33
CA LEU A 384 37.64 21.62 7.22
C LEU A 384 37.31 23.04 7.69
N ASP A 385 36.75 23.17 8.90
CA ASP A 385 36.42 24.44 9.57
C ASP A 385 36.76 24.36 11.07
N GLU A 386 37.99 24.72 11.41
CA GLU A 386 38.46 24.77 12.79
C GLU A 386 37.70 25.79 13.66
N SER A 387 36.99 26.75 13.05
CA SER A 387 36.24 27.79 13.78
C SER A 387 34.90 27.28 14.32
N ASN A 388 34.45 26.11 13.85
CA ASN A 388 33.11 25.58 14.08
C ASN A 388 32.81 25.25 15.56
N LYS A 389 32.25 26.22 16.29
CA LYS A 389 31.89 26.07 17.71
C LYS A 389 30.90 24.93 17.96
N ALA A 390 29.98 24.68 17.03
CA ALA A 390 28.97 23.63 17.16
C ALA A 390 29.61 22.24 17.08
N ALA A 391 30.53 22.02 16.12
CA ALA A 391 31.26 20.76 16.01
C ALA A 391 32.15 20.49 17.24
N LYS A 392 32.81 21.52 17.80
CA LYS A 392 33.57 21.39 19.06
C LYS A 392 32.69 20.93 20.24
N HIS A 393 31.49 21.50 20.37
CA HIS A 393 30.54 21.11 21.41
C HIS A 393 30.03 19.67 21.22
N GLN A 394 29.62 19.30 20.00
CA GLN A 394 29.16 17.93 19.72
C GLN A 394 30.27 16.88 19.93
N LEU A 395 31.52 17.22 19.58
CA LEU A 395 32.68 16.35 19.83
C LEU A 395 32.88 16.04 21.33
N GLN A 396 32.64 17.02 22.21
CA GLN A 396 32.67 16.82 23.66
C GLN A 396 31.53 15.91 24.14
N LEU A 397 30.32 16.06 23.58
CA LEU A 397 29.19 15.17 23.87
C LEU A 397 29.46 13.72 23.42
N CYS A 398 30.01 13.52 22.22
CA CYS A 398 30.46 12.20 21.77
C CYS A 398 31.48 11.59 22.76
N ALA A 399 32.54 12.33 23.12
CA ALA A 399 33.57 11.84 24.04
C ALA A 399 32.99 11.47 25.42
N ALA A 400 32.06 12.26 25.94
CA ALA A 400 31.36 11.96 27.19
C ALA A 400 30.49 10.69 27.08
N LYS A 401 29.75 10.53 25.97
CA LYS A 401 28.89 9.36 25.70
C LYS A 401 29.72 8.08 25.56
N ILE A 402 30.76 8.08 24.72
CA ILE A 402 31.71 6.96 24.55
C ILE A 402 32.31 6.53 25.91
N LYS A 403 32.73 7.49 26.73
CA LYS A 403 33.27 7.20 28.08
C LYS A 403 32.21 6.61 29.02
N ALA A 404 30.97 7.09 28.96
CA ALA A 404 29.87 6.56 29.76
C ALA A 404 29.49 5.14 29.33
N ASP A 405 29.45 4.86 28.03
CA ASP A 405 29.07 3.56 27.48
C ASP A 405 30.15 2.51 27.74
N LYS A 406 31.44 2.83 27.55
CA LYS A 406 32.57 1.95 27.98
C LYS A 406 32.57 1.67 29.48
N LEU A 407 32.09 2.61 30.31
CA LEU A 407 31.92 2.37 31.75
C LEU A 407 30.72 1.45 32.06
N LYS A 408 29.61 1.54 31.31
CA LYS A 408 28.47 0.62 31.41
C LYS A 408 28.87 -0.78 30.99
N GLU A 409 29.54 -0.93 29.85
CA GLU A 409 30.07 -2.22 29.37
C GLU A 409 30.99 -2.86 30.40
N LYS A 410 31.97 -2.12 30.93
CA LYS A 410 32.87 -2.64 31.98
C LYS A 410 32.11 -3.15 33.20
N LYS A 411 31.05 -2.45 33.63
CA LYS A 411 30.18 -2.90 34.74
C LYS A 411 29.34 -4.13 34.37
N LEU A 412 28.81 -4.17 33.15
CA LEU A 412 27.98 -5.26 32.64
C LEU A 412 28.80 -6.55 32.53
N TYR A 413 29.93 -6.52 31.84
CA TYR A 413 30.84 -7.66 31.72
C TYR A 413 31.39 -8.09 33.08
N GLY A 414 31.82 -7.15 33.93
CA GLY A 414 32.27 -7.48 35.29
C GLY A 414 31.21 -8.22 36.13
N GLY A 415 29.98 -7.72 36.13
CA GLY A 415 28.85 -8.37 36.80
C GLY A 415 28.46 -9.72 36.18
N MET A 416 28.61 -9.89 34.87
CA MET A 416 28.44 -11.18 34.20
C MET A 416 29.52 -12.19 34.61
N PHE A 417 30.80 -11.79 34.65
CA PHE A 417 31.90 -12.64 35.12
C PHE A 417 31.67 -13.09 36.58
N GLU A 418 31.30 -12.17 37.49
CA GLU A 418 30.95 -12.54 38.87
C GLU A 418 29.75 -13.50 38.93
N LYS A 419 28.72 -13.29 38.09
CA LYS A 419 27.55 -14.16 38.04
C LYS A 419 27.91 -15.56 37.55
N PHE A 420 28.72 -15.69 36.49
CA PHE A 420 29.17 -16.99 35.99
C PHE A 420 30.06 -17.70 37.02
N ALA A 421 31.02 -17.01 37.64
CA ALA A 421 31.84 -17.59 38.71
C ALA A 421 31.00 -18.10 39.90
N ARG A 422 29.93 -17.39 40.30
CA ARG A 422 28.98 -17.86 41.32
C ARG A 422 28.17 -19.06 40.85
N MET A 423 27.77 -19.10 39.57
CA MET A 423 27.03 -20.24 39.00
C MET A 423 27.90 -21.49 38.91
N ASP A 424 29.16 -21.37 38.50
CA ASP A 424 30.07 -22.50 38.41
C ASP A 424 30.44 -23.02 39.80
N LYS A 425 30.73 -22.13 40.77
CA LYS A 425 30.89 -22.54 42.17
C LYS A 425 29.63 -23.24 42.73
N ALA A 426 28.43 -22.76 42.41
CA ALA A 426 27.19 -23.40 42.83
C ALA A 426 26.97 -24.78 42.17
N LYS A 427 27.46 -25.00 40.95
CA LYS A 427 27.49 -26.34 40.32
C LYS A 427 28.50 -27.25 41.02
N GLU A 428 29.71 -26.78 41.29
CA GLU A 428 30.74 -27.54 42.02
C GLU A 428 30.25 -27.93 43.42
N GLU A 429 29.63 -27.01 44.16
CA GLU A 429 29.00 -27.29 45.46
C GLU A 429 27.84 -28.30 45.34
N ALA A 430 27.04 -28.23 44.27
CA ALA A 430 25.96 -29.20 44.01
C ALA A 430 26.47 -30.59 43.59
N GLU A 431 27.53 -30.69 42.80
CA GLU A 431 28.19 -31.95 42.44
C GLU A 431 28.90 -32.57 43.64
N TYR A 432 29.59 -31.77 44.45
CA TYR A 432 30.21 -32.23 45.69
C TYR A 432 29.17 -32.77 46.68
N ASN A 433 28.04 -32.07 46.86
CA ASN A 433 26.96 -32.56 47.72
C ASN A 433 26.32 -33.83 47.15
N ARG A 434 26.10 -33.93 45.83
CA ARG A 434 25.62 -35.16 45.18
C ARG A 434 26.59 -36.34 45.38
N TYR A 435 27.89 -36.11 45.24
CA TYR A 435 28.92 -37.13 45.48
C TYR A 435 28.96 -37.55 46.96
N LYS A 436 28.80 -36.60 47.87
CA LYS A 436 28.72 -36.84 49.31
C LYS A 436 27.49 -37.65 49.70
N ASP A 437 26.32 -37.38 49.11
CA ASP A 437 25.10 -38.16 49.34
C ASP A 437 25.24 -39.59 48.79
N VAL A 438 25.87 -39.78 47.63
CA VAL A 438 26.21 -41.11 47.09
C VAL A 438 27.19 -41.88 48.00
N MET A 439 28.10 -41.19 48.67
CA MET A 439 29.04 -41.80 49.64
C MET A 439 28.45 -41.95 51.07
N ALA A 440 27.29 -41.34 51.33
CA ALA A 440 26.54 -41.47 52.59
C ALA A 440 25.41 -42.52 52.49
N GLY A 441 24.98 -42.89 51.28
CA GLY A 441 24.12 -44.04 51.00
C GLY A 441 24.92 -45.34 50.94
N ASP A 442 24.61 -46.27 51.84
CA ASP A 442 25.01 -47.68 51.82
C ASP A 442 26.51 -48.02 51.65
N LEU A 443 27.28 -47.63 52.66
CA LEU A 443 28.41 -48.45 53.15
C LEU A 443 27.86 -49.67 53.93
N GLY A 444 27.09 -50.55 53.27
CA GLY A 444 26.11 -51.36 54.01
C GLY A 444 25.56 -52.69 53.45
N GLU A 445 26.05 -53.28 52.35
CA GLU A 445 25.69 -54.69 52.06
C GLU A 445 26.72 -55.46 51.19
N TRP A 446 27.90 -55.73 51.77
CA TRP A 446 28.79 -56.79 51.28
C TRP A 446 28.46 -58.09 52.02
N GLY A 447 27.52 -58.86 51.48
CA GLY A 447 26.92 -59.99 52.21
C GLY A 447 26.35 -61.11 51.33
N ASN A 448 27.25 -61.93 50.77
CA ASN A 448 27.04 -63.36 50.52
C ASN A 448 26.08 -63.82 49.39
N SER A 449 26.66 -64.22 48.24
CA SER A 449 26.21 -65.42 47.50
C SER A 449 27.34 -65.98 46.63
N GLU A 450 27.74 -67.22 46.90
CA GLU A 450 28.75 -67.95 46.14
C GLU A 450 28.23 -68.56 44.83
N GLU A 451 29.19 -68.84 43.93
CA GLU A 451 29.21 -69.89 42.91
C GLU A 451 28.26 -69.91 41.68
N LYS A 452 28.93 -69.76 40.52
CA LYS A 452 28.95 -70.64 39.32
C LYS A 452 28.11 -70.30 38.08
N SER A 453 28.83 -70.41 36.95
CA SER A 453 28.39 -70.51 35.53
C SER A 453 27.66 -69.30 34.93
N ASP A 454 27.78 -68.98 33.63
CA ASP A 454 28.81 -69.25 32.60
C ASP A 454 28.53 -68.31 31.41
N SER A 455 29.49 -68.13 30.51
CA SER A 455 29.37 -67.54 29.16
C SER A 455 29.08 -66.04 29.04
N GLY A 456 30.00 -65.25 28.45
CA GLY A 456 29.72 -63.82 28.31
C GLY A 456 30.76 -62.85 27.72
N LYS A 457 31.61 -63.27 26.77
CA LYS A 457 32.50 -62.42 25.93
C LYS A 457 33.77 -61.85 26.56
N SER A 458 34.85 -62.12 25.83
CA SER A 458 36.22 -61.69 25.99
C SER A 458 36.46 -60.20 25.70
N GLU A 459 37.60 -59.71 26.20
CA GLU A 459 38.28 -58.50 25.76
C GLU A 459 38.37 -58.36 24.23
N LYS A 460 38.39 -57.10 23.75
CA LYS A 460 39.51 -56.63 22.93
C LYS A 460 39.58 -55.10 22.83
N LYS A 461 40.81 -54.59 22.87
CA LYS A 461 41.16 -53.26 22.35
C LYS A 461 40.95 -53.26 20.82
N GLU A 462 40.49 -52.15 20.24
CA GLU A 462 41.31 -51.25 19.41
C GLU A 462 40.48 -50.17 18.72
N ASN A 463 41.21 -49.21 18.15
CA ASN A 463 40.82 -48.11 17.26
C ASN A 463 39.65 -48.37 16.29
N PHE A 464 38.97 -47.29 15.86
CA PHE A 464 38.89 -46.78 14.47
C PHE A 464 37.87 -45.62 14.43
N THR A 465 38.32 -44.36 14.21
CA THR A 465 38.22 -43.55 12.95
C THR A 465 36.93 -42.73 12.76
N ASN A 466 37.14 -41.49 12.33
CA ASN A 466 36.14 -40.63 11.66
C ASN A 466 35.78 -41.18 10.26
N ALA A 467 34.75 -40.56 9.65
CA ALA A 467 34.26 -40.76 8.28
C ALA A 467 33.36 -42.01 8.11
N SER A 468 32.29 -42.02 7.30
CA SER A 468 31.75 -40.99 6.37
C SER A 468 30.40 -41.42 5.77
N ASP A 469 29.60 -40.42 5.36
CA ASP A 469 28.63 -40.40 4.23
C ASP A 469 27.48 -41.46 4.22
N ASP A 470 26.44 -41.46 3.37
CA ASP A 470 26.07 -40.76 2.11
C ASP A 470 24.52 -40.96 1.92
N PRO A 471 23.82 -40.73 0.78
CA PRO A 471 24.04 -39.86 -0.38
C PRO A 471 22.87 -38.92 -0.77
N SER A 472 23.16 -37.87 -1.56
CA SER A 472 23.02 -37.98 -3.04
C SER A 472 23.28 -36.69 -3.86
N ARG A 473 24.38 -36.72 -4.66
CA ARG A 473 24.54 -36.26 -6.08
C ARG A 473 24.20 -34.78 -6.44
N ASN A 474 24.80 -34.07 -7.41
CA ASN A 474 25.90 -34.21 -8.40
C ASN A 474 26.13 -32.79 -9.02
N ALA A 475 27.17 -32.41 -9.78
CA ALA A 475 28.55 -32.85 -10.00
C ALA A 475 29.27 -31.84 -10.95
N LEU A 476 30.52 -32.12 -11.35
CA LEU A 476 31.28 -31.55 -12.51
C LEU A 476 31.75 -30.08 -12.47
N SER A 477 32.98 -29.95 -11.95
CA SER A 477 34.13 -29.13 -12.39
C SER A 477 34.12 -28.39 -13.75
N GLY A 478 34.84 -27.24 -13.80
CA GLY A 478 35.91 -27.07 -14.80
C GLY A 478 36.14 -25.66 -15.40
N LEU A 479 37.20 -24.98 -14.94
CA LEU A 479 38.16 -24.10 -15.66
C LEU A 479 37.76 -23.35 -16.96
N GLY A 480 38.12 -22.06 -17.04
CA GLY A 480 38.55 -21.42 -18.30
C GLY A 480 38.19 -19.95 -18.48
N ASP A 481 39.20 -19.08 -18.54
CA ASP A 481 39.09 -17.73 -19.12
C ASP A 481 38.87 -17.80 -20.65
N ILE A 482 38.27 -16.74 -21.24
CA ILE A 482 38.80 -15.97 -22.41
C ILE A 482 37.73 -14.99 -22.96
N GLU A 483 38.24 -13.93 -23.58
CA GLU A 483 37.62 -12.74 -24.16
C GLU A 483 36.53 -12.95 -25.24
N GLY A 484 35.61 -11.97 -25.33
CA GLY A 484 35.42 -11.23 -26.59
C GLY A 484 34.17 -11.49 -27.46
N VAL A 485 33.82 -10.45 -28.26
CA VAL A 485 32.89 -10.43 -29.42
C VAL A 485 31.39 -10.52 -29.06
N GLN A 486 30.68 -9.39 -28.87
CA GLN A 486 30.09 -8.48 -29.88
C GLN A 486 28.76 -9.02 -30.47
N MET A 487 27.64 -8.36 -30.12
CA MET A 487 26.29 -8.69 -30.61
C MET A 487 26.00 -8.03 -31.97
N LEU A 488 25.21 -8.74 -32.79
CA LEU A 488 24.35 -8.21 -33.85
C LEU A 488 22.89 -8.26 -33.37
#